data_AF-A0A1U8N8V5-F1
#
_entry.id   AF-A0A1U8N8V5-F1
#
_cell.length_a   1.000
_cell.length_b   1.000
_cell.length_c   1.000
_cell.angle_alpha   90.00
_cell.angle_beta   90.00
_cell.angle_gamma   90.00
#
_symmetry.space_group_name_H-M   'P 1'
#
loop_
_entity.id
_entity.type
_entity.pdbx_description
1 polymer ?
#
loop_
_entity_poly.entity_id
_entity_poly.type
_entity_poly.pdbx_seq_one_letter_code
_entity_poly.pdbx_strand_id
1 'polypeptide(L)'
;MDNASLCVALAACPSLLDLEIVGLHVELRQTLMSVSSHCHFIERLFFESSKTGRDDSLKSPTCFELVNNCPNLSSLSLRGFKLHDNKVRILVKGFRKLKYADFSTSYSITGTFLRNLGNGGGGSLLEVLILRDCMHLKEMEVARFLTAVIAGDFKFLKHLDISNREGLASEGDWYQRSYNSR
;
A
#
# COMPACT_ATOMS: atom_id res chain seq x y z
N MET A 1 -21.06 10.08 8.34
CA MET A 1 -21.22 8.67 7.94
C MET A 1 -20.29 7.84 8.82
N ASP A 2 -20.77 6.72 9.36
CA ASP A 2 -19.99 5.81 10.20
C ASP A 2 -19.66 4.51 9.46
N ASN A 3 -18.86 3.63 10.08
CA ASN A 3 -18.45 2.35 9.51
C ASN A 3 -19.64 1.45 9.16
N ALA A 4 -20.69 1.42 9.99
CA ALA A 4 -21.84 0.56 9.78
C ALA A 4 -22.61 0.96 8.52
N SER A 5 -22.88 2.25 8.37
CA SER A 5 -23.57 2.79 7.19
C SER A 5 -22.79 2.53 5.90
N LEU A 6 -21.46 2.70 5.94
CA LEU A 6 -20.60 2.40 4.80
C LEU A 6 -20.61 0.90 4.45
N CYS A 7 -20.56 0.01 5.45
CA CYS A 7 -20.62 -1.43 5.23
C CYS A 7 -21.93 -1.86 4.56
N VAL A 8 -23.07 -1.29 4.97
CA VAL A 8 -24.37 -1.55 4.35
C VAL A 8 -24.40 -1.06 2.89
N ALA A 9 -23.83 0.13 2.63
CA ALA A 9 -23.75 0.67 1.27
C ALA A 9 -22.88 -0.21 0.35
N LEU A 10 -21.73 -0.70 0.84
CA LEU A 10 -20.86 -1.62 0.09
C LEU A 10 -21.55 -2.97 -0.17
N ALA A 11 -22.29 -3.50 0.80
CA ALA A 11 -23.07 -4.72 0.64
C ALA A 11 -24.17 -4.60 -0.43
N ALA A 12 -24.75 -3.40 -0.59
CA ALA A 12 -25.75 -3.13 -1.63
C ALA A 12 -25.16 -3.00 -3.05
N CYS A 13 -23.83 -2.92 -3.18
CA CYS A 13 -23.12 -2.66 -4.43
C CYS A 13 -22.14 -3.80 -4.80
N PRO A 14 -22.60 -5.04 -5.07
CA PRO A 14 -21.71 -6.16 -5.33
C PRO A 14 -20.92 -6.03 -6.65
N SER A 15 -21.45 -5.28 -7.62
CA SER A 15 -20.80 -5.03 -8.92
C SER A 15 -19.86 -3.81 -8.92
N LEU A 16 -19.51 -3.27 -7.75
CA LEU A 16 -18.64 -2.10 -7.63
C LEU A 16 -17.24 -2.40 -8.20
N LEU A 17 -16.80 -1.60 -9.16
CA LEU A 17 -15.49 -1.72 -9.82
C LEU A 17 -14.45 -0.73 -9.28
N ASP A 18 -14.89 0.46 -8.86
CA ASP A 18 -14.04 1.54 -8.37
C ASP A 18 -14.64 2.09 -7.07
N LEU A 19 -13.84 2.15 -6.02
CA LEU A 19 -14.19 2.73 -4.74
C LEU A 19 -13.15 3.77 -4.34
N GLU A 20 -13.59 5.01 -4.16
CA GLU A 20 -12.78 6.12 -3.68
C GLU A 20 -13.36 6.67 -2.38
N ILE A 21 -12.54 6.67 -1.32
CA ILE A 21 -12.89 7.20 0.00
C ILE A 21 -11.82 8.22 0.41
N VAL A 22 -12.23 9.48 0.54
CA VAL A 22 -11.36 10.59 0.95
C VAL A 22 -12.03 11.37 2.07
N GLY A 23 -11.28 11.64 3.13
CA GLY A 23 -11.76 12.52 4.22
C GLY A 23 -12.87 11.94 5.09
N LEU A 24 -13.26 10.67 4.91
CA LEU A 24 -14.20 9.99 5.80
C LEU A 24 -13.50 9.45 7.05
N HIS A 25 -14.18 9.56 8.20
CA HIS A 25 -13.69 9.05 9.49
C HIS A 25 -14.22 7.64 9.74
N VAL A 26 -13.72 6.70 8.95
CA VAL A 26 -14.04 5.26 9.01
C VAL A 26 -12.76 4.45 9.16
N GLU A 27 -12.86 3.25 9.74
CA GLU A 27 -11.72 2.39 10.05
C GLU A 27 -11.29 1.62 8.80
N LEU A 28 -9.98 1.59 8.54
CA LEU A 28 -9.44 0.88 7.39
C LEU A 28 -9.82 -0.60 7.41
N ARG A 29 -9.58 -1.29 8.53
CA ARG A 29 -9.84 -2.72 8.63
C ARG A 29 -11.30 -3.06 8.33
N GLN A 30 -12.24 -2.35 8.95
CA GLN A 30 -13.67 -2.63 8.78
C GLN A 30 -14.12 -2.40 7.34
N THR A 31 -13.61 -1.33 6.70
CA THR A 31 -13.88 -1.04 5.29
C THR A 31 -13.35 -2.15 4.39
N LEU A 32 -12.10 -2.59 4.58
CA LEU A 32 -11.51 -3.67 3.78
C LEU A 32 -12.22 -5.01 3.97
N MET A 33 -12.65 -5.34 5.18
CA MET A 33 -13.48 -6.54 5.42
C MET A 33 -14.81 -6.47 4.66
N SER A 34 -15.44 -5.30 4.60
CA SER A 34 -16.70 -5.14 3.88
C SER A 34 -16.49 -5.28 2.36
N VAL A 35 -15.45 -4.63 1.81
CA VAL A 35 -15.07 -4.77 0.40
C VAL A 35 -14.77 -6.23 0.05
N SER A 36 -13.94 -6.91 0.85
CA SER A 36 -13.58 -8.31 0.62
C SER A 36 -14.77 -9.28 0.73
N SER A 37 -15.84 -8.90 1.43
CA SER A 37 -17.02 -9.76 1.62
C SER A 37 -18.11 -9.55 0.57
N HIS A 38 -18.13 -8.39 -0.11
CA HIS A 38 -19.27 -8.01 -0.96
C HIS A 38 -18.85 -7.54 -2.36
N CYS A 39 -17.70 -6.90 -2.52
CA CYS A 39 -17.29 -6.24 -3.76
C CYS A 39 -16.20 -7.04 -4.50
N HIS A 40 -16.51 -8.26 -4.92
CA HIS A 40 -15.54 -9.18 -5.53
C HIS A 40 -15.02 -8.75 -6.91
N PHE A 41 -15.73 -7.85 -7.58
CA PHE A 41 -15.36 -7.31 -8.89
C PHE A 41 -14.51 -6.05 -8.83
N ILE A 42 -14.16 -5.57 -7.63
CA ILE A 42 -13.40 -4.34 -7.49
C ILE A 42 -12.05 -4.41 -8.21
N GLU A 43 -11.77 -3.40 -9.02
CA GLU A 43 -10.55 -3.25 -9.80
C GLU A 43 -9.67 -2.13 -9.23
N ARG A 44 -10.31 -1.11 -8.63
CA ARG A 44 -9.65 0.07 -8.08
C ARG A 44 -10.18 0.36 -6.68
N LEU A 45 -9.25 0.47 -5.73
CA LEU A 45 -9.54 0.88 -4.36
C LEU A 45 -8.62 2.03 -3.97
N PHE A 46 -9.21 3.19 -3.75
CA PHE A 46 -8.55 4.37 -3.21
C PHE A 46 -9.13 4.70 -1.84
N PHE A 47 -8.28 4.74 -0.83
CA PHE A 47 -8.67 5.15 0.51
C PHE A 47 -7.58 6.06 1.10
N GLU A 48 -7.97 7.29 1.40
CA GLU A 48 -7.16 8.27 2.11
C GLU A 48 -7.76 8.58 3.48
N SER A 49 -6.95 8.35 4.52
CA SER A 49 -7.35 8.61 5.90
C SER A 49 -7.63 10.11 6.13
N SER A 50 -8.74 10.41 6.80
CA SER A 50 -9.05 11.76 7.29
C SER A 50 -8.08 12.26 8.37
N LYS A 51 -7.35 11.36 9.04
CA LYS A 51 -6.36 11.67 10.07
C LYS A 51 -5.12 10.80 9.86
N THR A 52 -4.08 11.40 9.28
CA THR A 52 -2.85 10.69 8.91
C THR A 52 -2.19 10.01 10.12
N GLY A 53 -1.72 8.79 9.93
CA GLY A 53 -0.84 8.07 10.85
C GLY A 53 -1.48 7.48 12.10
N ARG A 54 -2.81 7.60 12.29
CA ARG A 54 -3.47 7.18 13.54
C ARG A 54 -4.07 5.79 13.50
N ASP A 55 -4.55 5.36 12.35
CA ASP A 55 -5.22 4.06 12.22
C ASP A 55 -4.19 2.96 11.93
N ASP A 56 -4.00 2.08 12.92
CA ASP A 56 -3.15 0.89 12.88
C ASP A 56 -3.95 -0.43 12.93
N SER A 57 -5.26 -0.33 12.77
CA SER A 57 -6.23 -1.41 12.94
C SER A 57 -6.04 -2.57 11.97
N LEU A 58 -5.43 -2.32 10.80
CA LEU A 58 -5.31 -3.31 9.74
C LEU A 58 -4.59 -4.57 10.24
N LYS A 59 -5.23 -5.73 10.17
CA LYS A 59 -4.63 -7.02 10.56
C LYS A 59 -4.28 -7.86 9.34
N SER A 60 -3.24 -8.69 9.43
CA SER A 60 -2.82 -9.59 8.35
C SER A 60 -3.93 -10.49 7.80
N PRO A 61 -4.83 -11.09 8.62
CA PRO A 61 -5.96 -11.88 8.09
C PRO A 61 -6.83 -11.09 7.11
N THR A 62 -7.13 -9.82 7.43
CA THR A 62 -7.88 -8.92 6.54
C THR A 62 -7.20 -8.74 5.18
N CYS A 63 -5.87 -8.66 5.17
CA CYS A 63 -5.10 -8.52 3.93
C CYS A 63 -5.21 -9.79 3.07
N PHE A 64 -5.15 -10.97 3.70
CA PHE A 64 -5.34 -12.24 2.99
C PHE A 64 -6.75 -12.40 2.44
N GLU A 65 -7.77 -12.06 3.22
CA GLU A 65 -9.17 -12.08 2.77
C GLU A 65 -9.38 -11.15 1.58
N LEU A 66 -8.88 -9.91 1.64
CA LEU A 66 -8.97 -8.97 0.53
C LEU A 66 -8.29 -9.50 -0.74
N VAL A 67 -7.07 -10.04 -0.61
CA VAL A 67 -6.33 -10.64 -1.73
C VAL A 67 -7.08 -11.81 -2.36
N ASN A 68 -7.64 -12.70 -1.52
CA ASN A 68 -8.33 -13.91 -1.99
C ASN A 68 -9.68 -13.59 -2.64
N ASN A 69 -10.39 -12.58 -2.13
CA ASN A 69 -11.76 -12.29 -2.54
C ASN A 69 -11.88 -11.17 -3.57
N CYS A 70 -10.82 -10.40 -3.82
CA CYS A 70 -10.78 -9.33 -4.82
C CYS A 70 -9.65 -9.57 -5.86
N PRO A 71 -9.71 -10.66 -6.65
CA PRO A 71 -8.61 -11.07 -7.52
C PRO A 71 -8.37 -10.13 -8.71
N ASN A 72 -9.32 -9.24 -9.01
CA ASN A 72 -9.25 -8.31 -10.13
C ASN A 72 -8.60 -6.96 -9.79
N LEU A 73 -8.27 -6.74 -8.50
CA LEU A 73 -7.70 -5.47 -8.07
C LEU A 73 -6.38 -5.19 -8.79
N SER A 74 -6.35 -4.07 -9.51
CA SER A 74 -5.21 -3.60 -10.29
C SER A 74 -4.63 -2.28 -9.77
N SER A 75 -5.41 -1.52 -9.00
CA SER A 75 -4.98 -0.28 -8.35
C SER A 75 -5.36 -0.27 -6.87
N LEU A 76 -4.35 -0.09 -6.01
CA LEU A 76 -4.52 0.04 -4.57
C LEU A 76 -3.85 1.31 -4.06
N SER A 77 -4.62 2.19 -3.45
CA SER A 77 -4.11 3.35 -2.73
C SER A 77 -4.61 3.31 -1.29
N LEU A 78 -3.71 3.18 -0.33
CA LEU A 78 -4.00 3.24 1.10
C LEU A 78 -3.13 4.33 1.73
N ARG A 79 -3.61 5.58 1.68
CA ARG A 79 -2.86 6.76 2.09
C ARG A 79 -3.16 7.17 3.53
N GLY A 80 -2.13 7.58 4.25
CA GLY A 80 -2.27 8.15 5.58
C GLY A 80 -2.59 7.14 6.69
N PHE A 81 -2.42 5.84 6.41
CA PHE A 81 -2.61 4.77 7.40
C PHE A 81 -1.30 4.28 8.00
N LYS A 82 -1.33 3.74 9.22
CA LYS A 82 -0.15 3.14 9.84
C LYS A 82 0.06 1.71 9.32
N LEU A 83 0.60 1.62 8.11
CA LEU A 83 0.88 0.36 7.42
C LEU A 83 2.29 -0.15 7.78
N HIS A 84 2.37 -1.42 8.15
CA HIS A 84 3.65 -2.11 8.37
C HIS A 84 4.02 -2.94 7.14
N ASP A 85 5.31 -3.10 6.89
CA ASP A 85 5.86 -3.82 5.74
C ASP A 85 5.28 -5.22 5.52
N ASN A 86 5.01 -5.97 6.59
CA ASN A 86 4.40 -7.30 6.49
C ASN A 86 2.99 -7.26 5.86
N LYS A 87 2.16 -6.28 6.21
CA LYS A 87 0.81 -6.08 5.66
C LYS A 87 0.90 -5.64 4.21
N VAL A 88 1.76 -4.66 3.91
CA VAL A 88 2.00 -4.17 2.54
C VAL A 88 2.50 -5.30 1.64
N ARG A 89 3.42 -6.14 2.13
CA ARG A 89 3.93 -7.29 1.40
C ARG A 89 2.84 -8.29 1.04
N ILE A 90 1.90 -8.58 1.95
CA ILE A 90 0.76 -9.47 1.68
C ILE A 90 -0.07 -8.90 0.52
N LEU A 91 -0.39 -7.61 0.57
CA LEU A 91 -1.20 -6.95 -0.46
C LEU A 91 -0.47 -6.93 -1.82
N VAL A 92 0.75 -6.40 -1.86
CA VAL A 92 1.52 -6.23 -3.10
C VAL A 92 1.86 -7.56 -3.76
N LYS A 93 2.24 -8.59 -2.98
CA LYS A 93 2.51 -9.93 -3.55
C LYS A 93 1.25 -10.74 -3.81
N GLY A 94 0.18 -10.49 -3.08
CA GLY A 94 -1.05 -11.24 -3.15
C GLY A 94 -1.88 -10.93 -4.41
N PHE A 95 -1.98 -9.64 -4.75
CA PHE A 95 -2.75 -9.21 -5.91
C PHE A 95 -1.99 -9.49 -7.22
N ARG A 96 -2.45 -10.49 -7.96
CA ARG A 96 -1.81 -10.95 -9.21
C ARG A 96 -1.89 -9.94 -10.36
N LYS A 97 -2.85 -9.00 -10.31
CA LYS A 97 -3.08 -7.98 -11.34
C LYS A 97 -2.65 -6.57 -10.90
N LEU A 98 -2.01 -6.43 -9.74
CA LEU A 98 -1.66 -5.13 -9.19
C LEU A 98 -0.61 -4.43 -10.07
N LYS A 99 -1.01 -3.27 -10.60
CA LYS A 99 -0.17 -2.40 -11.43
C LYS A 99 0.14 -1.08 -10.74
N TYR A 100 -0.76 -0.62 -9.87
CA TYR A 100 -0.62 0.65 -9.18
C TYR A 100 -0.71 0.42 -7.67
N ALA A 101 0.31 0.87 -6.94
CA ALA A 101 0.35 0.84 -5.50
C ALA A 101 0.77 2.21 -4.94
N ASP A 102 -0.04 2.76 -4.04
CA ASP A 102 0.23 4.03 -3.40
C ASP A 102 -0.02 3.93 -1.90
N PHE A 103 1.05 4.11 -1.13
CA PHE A 103 1.03 4.08 0.33
C PHE A 103 1.54 5.40 0.91
N SER A 104 1.31 6.51 0.19
CA SER A 104 1.78 7.83 0.61
C SER A 104 1.34 8.16 2.03
N THR A 105 2.21 8.83 2.78
CA THR A 105 2.00 9.27 4.16
C THR A 105 1.78 8.13 5.16
N SER A 106 2.11 6.87 4.81
CA SER A 106 2.11 5.75 5.74
C SER A 106 3.38 5.71 6.58
N TYR A 107 3.29 6.21 7.81
CA TYR A 107 4.46 6.43 8.66
C TYR A 107 5.21 5.17 9.07
N SER A 108 4.60 3.98 9.10
CA SER A 108 5.26 2.75 9.58
C SER A 108 5.92 1.89 8.50
N ILE A 109 5.92 2.33 7.25
CA ILE A 109 6.59 1.62 6.15
C ILE A 109 8.09 1.89 6.23
N THR A 110 8.88 0.84 6.43
CA THR A 110 10.35 0.92 6.47
C THR A 110 11.00 0.67 5.11
N GLY A 111 10.30 0.02 4.19
CA GLY A 111 10.81 -0.38 2.88
C GLY A 111 11.26 -1.84 2.82
N THR A 112 11.28 -2.56 3.94
CA THR A 112 11.63 -4.00 3.96
C THR A 112 10.68 -4.87 3.15
N PHE A 113 9.44 -4.41 2.90
CA PHE A 113 8.51 -5.10 2.01
C PHE A 113 8.99 -5.14 0.55
N LEU A 114 9.86 -4.22 0.14
CA LEU A 114 10.42 -4.13 -1.22
C LEU A 114 11.38 -5.27 -1.55
N ARG A 115 11.97 -5.89 -0.52
CA ARG A 115 12.91 -7.00 -0.68
C ARG A 115 12.23 -8.18 -1.37
N ASN A 116 12.88 -8.70 -2.41
CA ASN A 116 12.44 -9.87 -3.15
C ASN A 116 11.02 -9.75 -3.75
N LEU A 117 10.53 -8.54 -4.05
CA LEU A 117 9.24 -8.38 -4.75
C LEU A 117 9.31 -8.91 -6.20
N GLY A 118 10.43 -8.71 -6.90
CA GLY A 118 10.61 -9.19 -8.28
C GLY A 118 11.02 -10.67 -8.43
N ASN A 119 11.46 -11.31 -7.34
CA ASN A 119 12.10 -12.63 -7.40
C ASN A 119 11.14 -13.84 -7.39
N GLY A 120 9.94 -13.70 -7.97
CA GLY A 120 9.00 -14.80 -8.22
C GLY A 120 8.92 -15.05 -9.71
N GLY A 121 8.82 -16.30 -10.17
CA GLY A 121 8.91 -16.72 -11.58
C GLY A 121 7.92 -16.09 -12.59
N GLY A 122 7.14 -15.07 -12.20
CA GLY A 122 6.31 -14.23 -13.08
C GLY A 122 6.66 -12.72 -13.06
N GLY A 123 7.64 -12.28 -12.25
CA GLY A 123 7.95 -10.85 -12.04
C GLY A 123 6.80 -10.07 -11.38
N SER A 124 7.08 -8.86 -10.93
CA SER A 124 6.02 -7.94 -10.47
C SER A 124 5.38 -7.23 -11.67
N LEU A 125 4.05 -7.21 -11.79
CA LEU A 125 3.32 -6.39 -12.79
C LEU A 125 3.23 -4.91 -12.40
N LEU A 126 3.89 -4.52 -11.31
CA LEU A 126 3.80 -3.17 -10.77
C LEU A 126 4.40 -2.17 -11.75
N GLU A 127 3.56 -1.26 -12.21
CA GLU A 127 3.89 -0.15 -13.10
C GLU A 127 4.12 1.15 -12.33
N VAL A 128 3.43 1.31 -11.20
CA VAL A 128 3.48 2.52 -10.37
C VAL A 128 3.62 2.17 -8.90
N LEU A 129 4.64 2.72 -8.25
CA LEU A 129 4.86 2.62 -6.81
C LEU A 129 5.08 4.00 -6.20
N ILE A 130 4.23 4.37 -5.25
CA ILE A 130 4.31 5.66 -4.56
C ILE A 130 4.44 5.42 -3.05
N LEU A 131 5.54 5.90 -2.49
CA LEU A 131 5.93 5.85 -1.08
C LEU A 131 6.28 7.27 -0.57
N ARG A 132 5.54 8.26 -1.07
CA ARG A 132 5.75 9.67 -0.74
C ARG A 132 5.47 9.94 0.73
N ASP A 133 6.32 10.72 1.39
CA ASP A 133 6.14 11.17 2.78
C ASP A 133 5.94 10.00 3.79
N CYS A 134 6.49 8.82 3.47
CA CYS A 134 6.59 7.68 4.38
C CYS A 134 7.72 7.87 5.41
N MET A 135 7.38 8.41 6.58
CA MET A 135 8.34 8.84 7.61
C MET A 135 9.41 7.80 8.01
N HIS A 136 9.11 6.50 8.05
CA HIS A 136 10.08 5.47 8.44
C HIS A 136 10.80 4.83 7.24
N LEU A 137 10.54 5.28 6.00
CA LEU A 137 11.12 4.69 4.80
C LEU A 137 12.64 4.87 4.84
N LYS A 138 13.36 3.75 4.90
CA LYS A 138 14.82 3.75 5.08
C LYS A 138 15.55 3.93 3.77
N GLU A 139 16.59 4.75 3.77
CA GLU A 139 17.46 4.96 2.59
C GLU A 139 18.07 3.64 2.09
N MET A 140 18.56 2.78 3.00
CA MET A 140 19.16 1.50 2.62
C MET A 140 18.18 0.59 1.88
N GLU A 141 16.92 0.57 2.28
CA GLU A 141 15.89 -0.26 1.64
C GLU A 141 15.52 0.27 0.26
N VAL A 142 15.48 1.59 0.10
CA VAL A 142 15.33 2.25 -1.20
C VAL A 142 16.54 1.95 -2.10
N ALA A 143 17.77 2.06 -1.59
CA ALA A 143 18.98 1.75 -2.35
C ALA A 143 18.99 0.29 -2.84
N ARG A 144 18.64 -0.66 -1.97
CA ARG A 144 18.49 -2.08 -2.32
C ARG A 144 17.43 -2.30 -3.39
N PHE A 145 16.28 -1.62 -3.27
CA PHE A 145 15.23 -1.69 -4.28
C PHE A 145 15.73 -1.18 -5.64
N LEU A 146 16.44 -0.05 -5.67
CA LEU A 146 17.03 0.48 -6.91
C LEU A 146 18.08 -0.47 -7.50
N THR A 147 18.88 -1.16 -6.69
CA THR A 147 19.78 -2.23 -7.18
C THR A 147 19.02 -3.35 -7.88
N ALA A 148 17.88 -3.78 -7.32
CA ALA A 148 17.03 -4.79 -7.96
C ALA A 148 16.37 -4.28 -9.26
N VAL A 149 15.98 -3.00 -9.31
CA VAL A 149 15.50 -2.35 -10.54
C VAL A 149 16.59 -2.38 -11.62
N ILE A 150 17.84 -2.03 -11.29
CA ILE A 150 18.98 -2.09 -12.21
C ILE A 150 19.24 -3.52 -12.69
N ALA A 151 19.05 -4.52 -11.81
CA ALA A 151 19.19 -5.94 -12.17
C ALA A 151 18.06 -6.47 -13.07
N GLY A 152 17.00 -5.68 -13.32
CA GLY A 152 15.90 -6.04 -14.22
C GLY A 152 14.67 -6.66 -13.55
N ASP A 153 14.63 -6.70 -12.22
CA ASP A 153 13.55 -7.34 -11.44
C ASP A 153 12.18 -6.65 -11.59
N PHE A 154 12.17 -5.39 -12.03
CA PHE A 154 10.98 -4.53 -12.12
C PHE A 154 10.76 -3.95 -13.53
N LYS A 155 10.82 -4.83 -14.54
CA LYS A 155 10.71 -4.46 -15.97
C LYS A 155 9.48 -3.64 -16.39
N PHE A 156 8.40 -3.67 -15.60
CA PHE A 156 7.17 -2.94 -15.89
C PHE A 156 7.06 -1.60 -15.15
N LEU A 157 7.96 -1.31 -14.22
CA LEU A 157 7.92 -0.10 -13.41
C LEU A 157 8.17 1.14 -14.29
N LYS A 158 7.19 2.04 -14.33
CA LYS A 158 7.17 3.29 -15.10
C LYS A 158 7.24 4.52 -14.21
N HIS A 159 6.70 4.42 -12.99
CA HIS A 159 6.69 5.51 -12.04
C HIS A 159 7.10 5.02 -10.65
N LEU A 160 8.11 5.67 -10.10
CA LEU A 160 8.56 5.50 -8.73
C LEU A 160 8.58 6.86 -8.06
N ASP A 161 7.83 7.00 -6.97
CA ASP A 161 7.88 8.18 -6.11
C ASP A 161 8.27 7.74 -4.70
N ILE A 162 9.42 8.20 -4.26
CA ILE A 162 10.01 7.96 -2.93
C ILE A 162 10.30 9.30 -2.22
N SER A 163 9.73 10.40 -2.72
CA SER A 163 9.97 11.74 -2.19
C SER A 163 9.47 11.85 -0.75
N ASN A 164 10.35 12.24 0.17
CA ASN A 164 10.01 12.54 1.56
C ASN A 164 10.51 13.93 1.88
N ARG A 165 9.61 14.82 2.35
CA ARG A 165 9.95 16.22 2.66
C ARG A 165 11.11 16.35 3.66
N GLU A 166 11.14 15.48 4.66
CA GLU A 166 12.16 15.46 5.72
C GLU A 166 13.38 14.58 5.36
N GLY A 167 13.43 14.04 4.14
CA GLY A 167 14.41 13.02 3.75
C GLY A 167 14.06 11.61 4.23
N LEU A 168 14.86 10.63 3.79
CA LEU A 168 14.69 9.21 4.16
C LEU A 168 15.26 8.92 5.55
N ALA A 169 14.71 7.91 6.22
CA ALA A 169 15.19 7.47 7.53
C ALA A 169 16.55 6.77 7.45
N SER A 170 17.39 7.00 8.46
CA SER A 170 18.67 6.29 8.65
C SER A 170 18.46 4.85 9.13
N GLU A 171 19.52 4.04 9.09
CA GLU A 171 19.49 2.64 9.54
C GLU A 171 19.13 2.47 11.02
N GLY A 172 19.76 3.27 11.89
CA GLY A 172 19.76 3.10 13.35
C GLY A 172 18.64 3.84 14.08
N ASP A 173 18.14 4.94 13.50
CA ASP A 173 17.09 5.75 14.11
C ASP A 173 16.23 6.42 13.01
N TRP A 174 14.91 6.28 13.10
CA TRP A 174 13.97 6.87 12.15
C TRP A 174 13.76 8.38 12.38
N TYR A 175 14.21 8.93 13.52
CA TYR A 175 14.34 10.38 13.72
C TYR A 175 15.59 10.94 13.03
N GLN A 176 16.63 10.14 12.90
CA GLN A 176 17.82 10.53 12.15
C GLN A 176 17.55 10.39 10.66
N ARG A 177 17.72 11.49 9.93
CA ARG A 177 17.53 11.55 8.50
C ARG A 177 18.85 11.34 7.79
N SER A 178 18.80 10.57 6.71
CA SER A 178 19.91 10.41 5.81
C SER A 178 20.05 11.68 4.96
N TYR A 179 21.00 12.53 5.32
CA TYR A 179 21.48 13.64 4.50
C TYR A 179 22.83 13.23 3.92
N ASN A 180 22.87 12.28 3.00
CA ASN A 180 24.09 12.01 2.26
C ASN A 180 24.35 13.17 1.29
N SER A 181 24.96 14.25 1.79
CA SER A 181 25.72 15.19 0.99
C SER A 181 27.11 14.59 0.79
N ARG A 182 27.27 13.77 -0.25
CA ARG A 182 28.59 13.40 -0.80
C ARG A 182 28.65 13.81 -2.25
#